data_AF-A0A7S0QR16-F1
#
_entry.id   AF-A0A7S0QR16-F1
#
_cell.length_a   1.000
_cell.length_b   1.000
_cell.length_c   1.000
_cell.angle_alpha   90.00
_cell.angle_beta   90.00
_cell.angle_gamma   90.00
#
_symmetry.space_group_name_H-M   'P 1'
#
loop_
_entity.id
_entity.type
_entity.pdbx_description
1 polymer ?
#
loop_
_entity_poly.entity_id
_entity_poly.type
_entity_poly.pdbx_seq_one_letter_code
_entity_poly.pdbx_strand_id
1 'polypeptide(L)'
;LRLLLCPFLFEDNDESVHASCALLAMLEPLSNNVSISMDSLTAEQNQTYMLQLIAFNGMGLTSTASIPIRVDNTPPNTGVVGHGSSEWGASCQRTCKMVSVHWKGFWDDESDIVKYEWAVGMRPYTEDIFPFTKVDTSAKFAQAPLPNSFSLE
;
A
#
# COMPACT_ATOMS: atom_id res chain seq x y z
N LEU A 1 -23.57 -10.53 16.21
CA LEU A 1 -22.89 -9.56 15.30
C LEU A 1 -23.10 -10.00 13.86
N ARG A 2 -23.36 -9.06 12.95
CA ARG A 2 -23.34 -9.29 11.50
C ARG A 2 -22.31 -8.35 10.88
N LEU A 3 -21.44 -8.89 10.03
CA LEU A 3 -20.48 -8.13 9.26
C LEU A 3 -20.94 -8.10 7.81
N LEU A 4 -21.17 -6.90 7.28
CA LEU A 4 -21.62 -6.68 5.90
C LEU A 4 -20.57 -5.88 5.13
N LEU A 5 -20.49 -6.13 3.83
CA LEU A 5 -19.75 -5.30 2.88
C LEU A 5 -20.71 -4.72 1.86
N CYS A 6 -20.82 -3.41 1.84
CA CYS A 6 -21.72 -2.69 0.95
C CYS A 6 -20.90 -1.89 -0.06
N PRO A 7 -21.23 -1.91 -1.37
CA PRO A 7 -20.65 -0.95 -2.32
C PRO A 7 -20.86 0.49 -1.85
N PHE A 8 -19.83 1.32 -1.96
CA PHE A 8 -19.95 2.76 -1.71
C PHE A 8 -20.61 3.41 -2.92
N LEU A 9 -21.91 3.70 -2.83
CA LEU A 9 -22.62 4.41 -3.89
C LEU A 9 -22.48 5.92 -3.65
N PHE A 10 -21.97 6.64 -4.64
CA PHE A 10 -22.12 8.09 -4.72
C PHE A 10 -23.57 8.38 -5.13
N GLU A 11 -24.31 9.14 -4.32
CA GLU A 11 -25.66 9.58 -4.63
C GLU A 11 -25.63 10.62 -5.76
N ASP A 12 -25.54 10.18 -7.02
CA ASP A 12 -25.85 11.03 -8.16
C ASP A 12 -27.35 10.89 -8.48
N ASN A 13 -28.19 11.57 -7.69
CA ASN A 13 -29.54 12.07 -8.02
C ASN A 13 -30.56 11.19 -8.80
N ASP A 14 -30.39 9.88 -8.92
CA ASP A 14 -31.39 8.99 -9.49
C ASP A 14 -31.58 7.74 -8.59
N GLU A 15 -32.85 7.48 -8.29
CA GLU A 15 -33.43 6.41 -7.48
C GLU A 15 -32.49 5.30 -7.01
N SER A 16 -32.24 5.29 -5.70
CA SER A 16 -32.11 4.10 -4.84
C SER A 16 -31.69 2.80 -5.53
N VAL A 17 -30.45 2.73 -6.03
CA VAL A 17 -29.83 1.43 -6.21
C VAL A 17 -29.56 0.91 -4.82
N HIS A 18 -30.42 0.01 -4.32
CA HIS A 18 -30.09 -0.82 -3.18
C HIS A 18 -28.89 -1.69 -3.60
N ALA A 19 -27.67 -1.17 -3.50
CA ALA A 19 -26.48 -2.00 -3.59
C ALA A 19 -26.61 -3.08 -2.49
N SER A 20 -26.89 -4.31 -2.91
CA SER A 20 -27.11 -5.41 -2.00
C SER A 20 -25.81 -5.70 -1.25
N CYS A 21 -25.75 -5.35 0.03
CA CYS A 21 -24.59 -5.65 0.85
C CYS A 21 -24.38 -7.17 0.91
N ALA A 22 -23.14 -7.62 0.74
CA ALA A 22 -22.77 -8.99 0.96
C ALA A 22 -22.66 -9.26 2.47
N LEU A 23 -23.30 -10.33 2.95
CA LEU A 23 -23.11 -10.81 4.32
C LEU A 23 -21.79 -11.58 4.39
N LEU A 24 -20.79 -11.00 5.05
CA LEU A 24 -19.47 -11.59 5.15
C LEU A 24 -19.34 -12.56 6.34
N ALA A 25 -19.96 -12.23 7.47
CA ALA A 25 -19.95 -13.11 8.65
C ALA A 25 -21.17 -12.88 9.56
N MET A 26 -21.63 -13.96 10.21
CA MET A 26 -22.53 -13.91 11.35
C MET A 26 -21.85 -14.56 12.56
N LEU A 27 -21.83 -13.83 13.67
CA LEU A 27 -21.04 -14.20 14.85
C LEU A 27 -21.86 -14.05 16.12
N GLU A 28 -21.68 -14.99 17.02
CA GLU A 28 -22.19 -14.94 18.40
C GLU A 28 -20.98 -14.82 19.34
N PRO A 29 -20.45 -13.60 19.53
CA PRO A 29 -19.19 -13.42 20.24
C PRO A 29 -19.34 -13.76 21.72
N LEU A 30 -18.46 -14.64 22.21
CA LEU A 30 -18.33 -14.95 23.65
C LEU A 30 -17.35 -14.00 24.36
N SER A 31 -16.71 -13.11 23.61
CA SER A 31 -15.70 -12.15 24.07
C SER A 31 -15.94 -10.79 23.42
N ASN A 32 -15.49 -9.72 24.08
CA ASN A 32 -15.55 -8.37 23.54
C ASN A 32 -14.55 -8.15 22.38
N ASN A 33 -13.54 -9.02 22.27
CA ASN A 33 -12.56 -8.96 21.19
C ASN A 33 -12.79 -10.13 20.22
N VAL A 34 -13.04 -9.80 18.96
CA VAL A 34 -13.25 -10.77 17.88
C VAL A 34 -12.35 -10.37 16.71
N SER A 35 -11.59 -11.34 16.19
CA SER A 35 -10.86 -11.18 14.93
C SER A 35 -11.55 -12.01 13.87
N ILE A 36 -11.66 -11.45 12.66
CA ILE A 36 -12.27 -12.11 11.51
C ILE A 36 -11.24 -12.01 10.40
N SER A 37 -10.94 -13.15 9.79
CA SER A 37 -10.09 -13.23 8.61
C SER A 37 -10.93 -13.80 7.47
N MET A 38 -10.74 -13.26 6.27
CA MET A 38 -11.44 -13.68 5.06
C MET A 38 -10.41 -13.89 3.97
N ASP A 39 -10.31 -15.12 3.48
CA ASP A 39 -9.29 -15.51 2.52
C ASP A 39 -9.72 -15.26 1.07
N SER A 40 -11.03 -15.10 0.82
CA SER A 40 -11.58 -14.92 -0.52
C SER A 40 -12.71 -13.89 -0.50
N LEU A 41 -12.35 -12.62 -0.67
CA LEU A 41 -13.31 -11.56 -0.92
C LEU A 41 -13.32 -11.22 -2.41
N THR A 42 -14.44 -11.48 -3.08
CA THR A 42 -14.63 -11.05 -4.47
C THR A 42 -15.12 -9.60 -4.46
N ALA A 43 -14.18 -8.68 -4.56
CA ALA A 43 -14.45 -7.25 -4.65
C ALA A 43 -13.72 -6.66 -5.86
N GLU A 44 -14.31 -5.63 -6.46
CA GLU A 44 -13.76 -4.97 -7.63
C GLU A 44 -12.58 -4.08 -7.24
N GLN A 45 -11.53 -4.08 -8.06
CA GLN A 45 -10.35 -3.26 -7.84
C GLN A 45 -10.69 -1.77 -7.94
N ASN A 46 -10.03 -0.95 -7.11
CA ASN A 46 -10.23 0.49 -7.03
C ASN A 46 -11.66 0.93 -6.68
N GLN A 47 -12.50 0.00 -6.21
CA GLN A 47 -13.81 0.33 -5.65
C GLN A 47 -13.72 0.55 -4.14
N THR A 48 -14.48 1.53 -3.68
CA THR A 48 -14.67 1.76 -2.25
C THR A 48 -15.89 0.99 -1.78
N TYR A 49 -15.77 0.32 -0.64
CA TYR A 49 -16.85 -0.39 0.03
C TYR A 49 -16.99 0.13 1.46
N MET A 50 -18.20 0.08 2.00
CA MET A 50 -18.48 0.28 3.41
C MET A 50 -18.51 -1.07 4.12
N LEU A 51 -17.54 -1.29 5.01
CA LEU A 51 -17.59 -2.38 5.97
C LEU A 51 -18.51 -1.98 7.12
N GLN A 52 -19.58 -2.73 7.35
CA GLN A 52 -20.57 -2.46 8.40
C GLN A 52 -20.60 -3.58 9.42
N LEU A 53 -20.40 -3.25 10.70
CA LEU A 53 -20.57 -4.16 11.82
C LEU A 53 -21.88 -3.83 12.53
N ILE A 54 -22.83 -4.75 12.51
CA ILE A 54 -24.13 -4.63 13.15
C ILE A 54 -24.17 -5.53 14.39
N ALA A 55 -24.34 -4.90 15.56
CA ALA A 55 -24.61 -5.57 16.82
C ALA A 55 -26.11 -5.68 17.07
N PHE A 56 -26.52 -6.80 17.68
CA PHE A 56 -27.89 -7.06 18.08
C PHE A 56 -27.87 -7.42 19.56
N ASN A 57 -28.75 -6.84 20.37
CA ASN A 57 -28.98 -7.33 21.73
C ASN A 57 -30.11 -8.38 21.75
N GLY A 58 -30.31 -9.04 22.88
CA GLY A 58 -31.35 -10.07 23.04
C GLY A 58 -32.79 -9.55 22.94
N MET A 59 -32.99 -8.23 22.86
CA MET A 59 -34.29 -7.58 22.66
C MET A 59 -34.52 -7.15 21.21
N GLY A 60 -33.56 -7.44 20.30
CA GLY A 60 -33.64 -7.09 18.89
C GLY A 60 -33.24 -5.64 18.56
N LEU A 61 -32.72 -4.87 19.52
CA LEU A 61 -32.15 -3.55 19.23
C LEU A 61 -30.80 -3.71 18.52
N THR A 62 -30.57 -2.82 17.55
CA THR A 62 -29.34 -2.81 16.75
C THR A 62 -28.47 -1.60 17.02
N SER A 63 -27.16 -1.78 16.84
CA SER A 63 -26.19 -0.70 16.75
C SER A 63 -25.24 -1.02 15.60
N THR A 64 -24.92 -0.01 14.78
CA THR A 64 -24.10 -0.18 13.58
C THR A 64 -22.88 0.72 13.64
N ALA A 65 -21.71 0.15 13.39
CA ALA A 65 -20.49 0.89 13.10
C ALA A 65 -20.10 0.64 11.65
N SER A 66 -19.57 1.65 10.96
CA SER A 66 -19.16 1.52 9.56
C SER A 66 -17.85 2.24 9.27
N ILE A 67 -17.05 1.67 8.37
CA ILE A 67 -15.80 2.27 7.87
C ILE A 67 -15.71 2.09 6.35
N PRO A 68 -15.20 3.08 5.61
CA PRO A 68 -14.86 2.90 4.21
C PRO A 68 -13.57 2.08 4.10
N ILE A 69 -13.53 1.18 3.12
CA ILE A 69 -12.33 0.45 2.71
C ILE A 69 -12.21 0.52 1.19
N ARG A 70 -10.99 0.68 0.68
CA ARG A 70 -10.70 0.58 -0.75
C ARG A 70 -9.90 -0.69 -1.00
N VAL A 71 -10.31 -1.44 -2.01
CA VAL A 71 -9.63 -2.68 -2.37
C VAL A 71 -8.41 -2.33 -3.22
N ASP A 72 -7.27 -2.83 -2.78
CA ASP A 72 -5.99 -2.66 -3.44
C ASP A 72 -5.29 -4.03 -3.59
N ASN A 73 -5.28 -4.55 -4.82
CA ASN A 73 -4.54 -5.74 -5.20
C ASN A 73 -3.49 -5.47 -6.29
N THR A 74 -3.13 -4.21 -6.53
CA THR A 74 -2.19 -3.81 -7.59
C THR A 74 -0.87 -3.32 -7.00
N PRO A 75 0.25 -3.56 -7.69
CA PRO A 75 1.50 -2.91 -7.30
C PRO A 75 1.46 -1.41 -7.64
N PRO A 76 2.22 -0.57 -6.91
CA PRO A 76 2.37 0.83 -7.27
C PRO A 76 2.89 1.04 -8.70
N ASN A 77 2.46 2.15 -9.31
CA ASN A 77 2.95 2.59 -10.59
C ASN A 77 4.42 3.05 -10.52
N THR A 78 5.17 2.70 -11.55
CA THR A 78 6.61 3.00 -11.62
C THR A 78 6.87 4.48 -11.83
N GLY A 79 7.72 5.05 -10.98
CA GLY A 79 8.31 6.35 -11.21
C GLY A 79 9.65 6.29 -11.94
N VAL A 80 10.45 7.32 -11.72
CA VAL A 80 11.81 7.42 -12.26
C VAL A 80 12.83 7.32 -11.13
N VAL A 81 13.88 6.56 -11.37
CA VAL A 81 15.06 6.47 -10.51
C VAL A 81 16.25 6.99 -11.31
N GLY A 82 17.02 7.90 -10.74
CA GLY A 82 18.26 8.36 -11.33
C GLY A 82 19.41 8.27 -10.34
N HIS A 83 20.62 8.36 -10.87
CA HIS A 83 21.85 8.25 -10.11
C HIS A 83 22.59 9.61 -10.05
N GLY A 84 23.49 9.73 -9.08
CA GLY A 84 24.36 10.90 -8.92
C GLY A 84 23.85 11.91 -7.90
N SER A 85 24.64 12.97 -7.70
CA SER A 85 24.43 13.95 -6.63
C SER A 85 23.60 15.16 -7.04
N SER A 86 23.33 15.34 -8.33
CA SER A 86 22.37 16.34 -8.82
C SER A 86 21.08 15.62 -9.16
N GLU A 87 19.96 16.27 -8.89
CA GLU A 87 18.65 15.64 -8.98
C GLU A 87 18.34 15.10 -10.37
N TRP A 88 18.98 15.57 -11.46
CA TRP A 88 18.78 15.02 -12.81
C TRP A 88 20.04 15.23 -13.66
N GLY A 89 20.35 14.29 -14.57
CA GLY A 89 21.34 14.49 -15.65
C GLY A 89 22.81 14.30 -15.28
N ALA A 90 23.14 13.71 -14.13
CA ALA A 90 24.53 13.33 -13.85
C ALA A 90 24.90 12.08 -14.66
N SER A 91 25.89 12.18 -15.54
CA SER A 91 26.45 11.02 -16.25
C SER A 91 27.29 10.12 -15.34
N CYS A 92 27.82 10.67 -14.25
CA CYS A 92 28.67 9.97 -13.28
C CYS A 92 28.35 10.37 -11.85
N GLN A 93 28.74 9.51 -10.89
CA GLN A 93 28.70 9.86 -9.47
C GLN A 93 29.90 10.76 -9.10
N ARG A 94 29.72 11.65 -8.13
CA ARG A 94 30.80 12.58 -7.70
C ARG A 94 31.97 11.87 -7.01
N THR A 95 31.77 10.67 -6.50
CA THR A 95 32.77 9.91 -5.75
C THR A 95 32.69 8.44 -6.11
N CYS A 96 33.83 7.75 -6.17
CA CYS A 96 33.88 6.29 -6.31
C CYS A 96 33.64 5.55 -4.98
N LYS A 97 33.44 6.28 -3.87
CA LYS A 97 33.24 5.71 -2.54
C LYS A 97 31.77 5.56 -2.15
N MET A 98 30.85 6.16 -2.90
CA MET A 98 29.43 6.17 -2.55
C MET A 98 28.57 6.13 -3.80
N VAL A 99 27.50 5.33 -3.74
CA VAL A 99 26.38 5.40 -4.66
C VAL A 99 25.37 6.39 -4.14
N SER A 100 24.92 7.30 -5.01
CA SER A 100 23.79 8.19 -4.76
C SER A 100 22.68 7.90 -5.74
N VAL A 101 21.46 7.81 -5.22
CA VAL A 101 20.24 7.64 -6.00
C VAL A 101 19.18 8.65 -5.57
N HIS A 102 18.36 9.04 -6.52
CA HIS A 102 17.16 9.85 -6.29
C HIS A 102 16.00 9.22 -7.02
N TRP A 103 14.79 9.43 -6.51
CA TRP A 103 13.58 8.89 -7.11
C TRP A 103 12.41 9.86 -6.97
N LYS A 104 11.52 9.85 -7.96
CA LYS A 104 10.26 10.61 -7.93
C LYS A 104 9.20 9.97 -8.80
N GLY A 105 7.96 10.43 -8.61
CA GLY A 105 6.85 10.09 -9.49
C GLY A 105 6.45 8.63 -9.39
N PHE A 106 6.62 8.00 -8.23
CA PHE A 106 5.91 6.77 -7.90
C PHE A 106 4.57 7.17 -7.31
N TRP A 107 3.51 6.49 -7.69
CA TRP A 107 2.16 6.69 -7.17
C TRP A 107 1.42 5.37 -7.19
N ASP A 108 0.35 5.27 -6.43
CA ASP A 108 -0.54 4.13 -6.45
C ASP A 108 -1.96 4.67 -6.66
N ASP A 109 -2.71 4.05 -7.57
CA ASP A 109 -4.02 4.56 -7.96
C ASP A 109 -5.07 4.24 -6.91
N GLU A 110 -4.77 3.34 -5.96
CA GLU A 110 -5.64 2.79 -4.92
C GLU A 110 -5.26 3.25 -3.50
N SER A 111 -4.01 3.61 -3.28
CA SER A 111 -3.44 3.89 -1.96
C SER A 111 -2.31 4.93 -2.00
N ASP A 112 -1.75 5.22 -0.83
CA ASP A 112 -0.51 6.00 -0.73
C ASP A 112 0.71 5.05 -0.76
N ILE A 113 1.86 5.57 -1.20
CA ILE A 113 3.12 4.82 -1.07
C ILE A 113 3.54 4.74 0.40
N VAL A 114 3.36 3.56 1.00
CA VAL A 114 3.65 3.31 2.42
C VAL A 114 5.11 3.00 2.73
N LYS A 115 5.93 2.69 1.71
CA LYS A 115 7.31 2.25 1.91
C LYS A 115 8.16 2.39 0.65
N TYR A 116 9.41 2.79 0.82
CA TYR A 116 10.47 2.59 -0.18
C TYR A 116 11.58 1.71 0.40
N GLU A 117 12.12 0.84 -0.43
CA GLU A 117 13.34 0.07 -0.18
C GLU A 117 14.25 0.18 -1.38
N TRP A 118 15.56 0.17 -1.14
CA TRP A 118 16.54 0.23 -2.21
C TRP A 118 17.76 -0.60 -1.85
N ALA A 119 18.42 -1.12 -2.88
CA ALA A 119 19.61 -1.96 -2.78
C ALA A 119 20.59 -1.59 -3.91
N VAL A 120 21.83 -2.01 -3.77
CA VAL A 120 22.87 -1.89 -4.79
C VAL A 120 23.46 -3.27 -5.02
N GLY A 121 23.58 -3.65 -6.29
CA GLY A 121 24.25 -4.88 -6.69
C GLY A 121 25.01 -4.74 -7.99
N MET A 122 25.91 -5.69 -8.25
CA MET A 122 26.73 -5.72 -9.46
C MET A 122 25.94 -6.09 -10.71
N ARG A 123 24.80 -6.75 -10.55
CA ARG A 123 23.94 -7.24 -11.64
C ARG A 123 22.48 -6.88 -11.37
N PRO A 124 21.61 -6.85 -12.39
CA PRO A 124 20.18 -6.69 -12.17
C PRO A 124 19.67 -7.69 -11.13
N TYR A 125 18.85 -7.19 -10.20
CA TYR A 125 18.21 -7.98 -9.12
C TYR A 125 19.18 -8.58 -8.07
N THR A 126 20.41 -8.07 -7.97
CA THR A 126 21.36 -8.45 -6.90
C THR A 126 21.49 -7.34 -5.87
N GLU A 127 21.94 -7.70 -4.67
CA GLU A 127 22.12 -6.79 -3.52
C GLU A 127 23.48 -6.98 -2.82
N ASP A 128 24.48 -7.48 -3.56
CA ASP A 128 25.80 -7.88 -3.07
C ASP A 128 26.71 -6.72 -2.64
N ILE A 129 26.33 -5.49 -2.97
CA ILE A 129 27.06 -4.26 -2.60
C ILE A 129 26.40 -3.59 -1.41
N PHE A 130 25.07 -3.45 -1.43
CA PHE A 130 24.28 -2.86 -0.37
C PHE A 130 22.90 -3.52 -0.32
N PRO A 131 22.49 -4.11 0.82
CA PRO A 131 21.24 -4.86 0.92
C PRO A 131 20.02 -3.93 0.87
N PHE A 132 18.85 -4.50 0.58
CA PHE A 132 17.59 -3.76 0.66
C PHE A 132 17.44 -3.05 2.01
N THR A 133 17.47 -1.73 1.96
CA THR A 133 17.36 -0.88 3.14
C THR A 133 16.15 0.02 3.00
N LYS A 134 15.34 0.05 4.06
CA LYS A 134 14.16 0.91 4.16
C LYS A 134 14.58 2.37 4.23
N VAL A 135 13.84 3.22 3.53
CA VAL A 135 13.95 4.68 3.64
C VAL A 135 12.57 5.26 3.93
N ASP A 136 12.57 6.45 4.49
CA ASP A 136 11.33 7.18 4.79
C ASP A 136 10.51 7.41 3.50
N THR A 137 9.18 7.35 3.60
CA THR A 137 8.28 7.57 2.44
C THR A 137 8.38 8.98 1.86
N SER A 138 8.74 9.96 2.70
CA SER A 138 9.03 11.32 2.26
C SER A 138 10.40 11.45 1.59
N ALA A 139 11.33 10.52 1.81
CA ALA A 139 12.66 10.57 1.21
C ALA A 139 12.58 10.52 -0.34
N LYS A 140 13.45 11.30 -0.97
CA LYS A 140 13.61 11.37 -2.44
C LYS A 140 15.05 11.14 -2.88
N PHE A 141 15.89 10.76 -1.92
CA PHE A 141 17.34 10.62 -2.08
C PHE A 141 17.88 9.63 -1.05
N ALA A 142 18.85 8.81 -1.45
CA ALA A 142 19.63 7.98 -0.55
C ALA A 142 21.06 7.78 -1.07
N GLN A 143 21.95 7.41 -0.14
CA GLN A 143 23.34 7.08 -0.43
C GLN A 143 23.79 5.84 0.33
N ALA A 144 24.69 5.08 -0.28
CA ALA A 144 25.31 3.91 0.30
C ALA A 144 26.81 3.91 -0.03
N PRO A 145 27.67 3.43 0.87
CA PRO A 145 29.09 3.28 0.60
C PRO A 145 29.31 2.19 -0.46
N LEU A 146 30.30 2.42 -1.33
CA LEU A 146 30.84 1.41 -2.23
C LEU A 146 32.04 0.72 -1.58
N PRO A 147 32.22 -0.60 -1.79
CA PRO A 147 33.43 -1.31 -1.40
C PRO A 147 34.67 -0.67 -2.02
N ASN A 148 35.77 -0.58 -1.27
CA ASN A 148 37.03 0.03 -1.74
C ASN A 148 37.63 -0.65 -2.98
N SER A 149 37.18 -1.85 -3.35
CA SER A 149 37.59 -2.57 -4.57
C SER A 149 36.91 -2.07 -5.84
N PHE A 150 35.94 -1.15 -5.75
CA PHE A 150 35.36 -0.45 -6.89
C PHE A 150 36.25 0.73 -7.31
N SER A 151 37.44 0.43 -7.81
CA SER A 151 38.22 1.38 -8.60
C SER A 151 37.90 1.09 -10.06
N LEU A 152 37.35 2.06 -10.78
CA LEU A 152 37.25 1.97 -12.24
C LEU A 152 38.68 1.96 -12.78
N GLU A 153 39.16 0.80 -13.25
CA GLU A 153 40.26 0.74 -14.21
C GLU A 153 39.77 1.18 -15.59
#